data_AF-A0A9W6NCB9-F1
#
_entry.id   AF-A0A9W6NCB9-F1
#
_cell.length_a   1.000
_cell.length_b   1.000
_cell.length_c   1.000
_cell.angle_alpha   90.00
_cell.angle_beta   90.00
_cell.angle_gamma   90.00
#
_symmetry.space_group_name_H-M   'P 1'
#
loop_
_entity.id
_entity.type
_entity.pdbx_description
1 polymer ?
#
loop_
_entity_poly.entity_id
_entity_poly.type
_entity_poly.pdbx_seq_one_letter_code
_entity_poly.pdbx_strand_id
1 'polypeptide(L)' 'MAARLGISKYSLYEWRKRYGKPAAVVRDADQAAEVRRLKRELPRVTEERDILKKAAAYFAKDAK' A
#
# COMPACT_ATOMS: atom_id res chain seq x y z
N MET A 1 -20.68 -30.99 13.44
CA MET A 1 -21.01 -30.12 12.29
C MET A 1 -20.36 -30.57 10.98
N ALA A 2 -19.04 -30.74 10.90
CA ALA A 2 -18.34 -31.16 9.66
C ALA A 2 -18.79 -32.53 9.11
N ALA A 3 -18.99 -33.53 9.99
CA ALA A 3 -19.52 -34.85 9.59
C ALA A 3 -20.94 -34.81 9.01
N ARG A 4 -21.73 -33.77 9.32
CA ARG A 4 -23.12 -33.62 8.85
C ARG A 4 -23.21 -33.05 7.42
N LEU A 5 -22.10 -32.55 6.87
CA LEU A 5 -22.01 -31.95 5.55
C LEU A 5 -21.02 -32.70 4.62
N GLY A 6 -20.53 -33.87 5.04
CA GLY A 6 -19.61 -34.70 4.23
C GLY A 6 -18.23 -34.09 3.97
N ILE A 7 -17.88 -32.98 4.62
CA ILE A 7 -16.62 -32.24 4.40
C ILE A 7 -15.61 -32.50 5.51
N SER A 8 -14.35 -32.68 5.12
CA SER A 8 -13.24 -32.88 6.06
C SER A 8 -12.97 -31.63 6.89
N LYS A 9 -12.42 -31.80 8.10
CA LYS A 9 -11.97 -30.67 8.95
C LYS A 9 -10.93 -29.80 8.23
N TYR A 10 -10.11 -30.42 7.37
CA TYR A 10 -9.13 -29.73 6.54
C TYR A 10 -9.80 -28.80 5.52
N SER A 11 -10.82 -29.28 4.82
CA SER A 11 -11.61 -28.48 3.86
C SER A 11 -12.29 -27.29 4.55
N LEU A 12 -12.80 -27.48 5.77
CA LEU A 12 -13.39 -26.40 6.56
C LEU A 12 -12.34 -25.35 6.96
N TYR A 13 -11.13 -25.78 7.35
CA TYR A 13 -10.04 -24.86 7.66
C TYR A 13 -9.62 -24.03 6.45
N GLU A 14 -9.49 -24.65 5.28
CA GLU A 14 -9.18 -23.96 4.02
C GLU A 14 -10.27 -22.96 3.63
N TRP A 15 -11.55 -23.30 3.79
CA TRP A 15 -12.64 -22.36 3.52
C TRP A 15 -12.64 -21.17 4.47
N ARG A 16 -12.41 -21.40 5.77
CA ARG A 16 -12.26 -20.31 6.74
C ARG A 16 -11.04 -19.43 6.43
N LYS A 17 -9.94 -20.02 5.97
CA LYS A 17 -8.75 -19.26 5.58
C LYS A 17 -9.00 -18.41 4.33
N ARG A 18 -9.72 -18.96 3.35
CA ARG A 18 -10.00 -18.32 2.06
C ARG A 18 -11.10 -17.25 2.14
N TYR A 19 -12.14 -17.48 2.93
CA TYR A 19 -13.34 -16.63 2.97
C TYR A 19 -13.60 -15.99 4.35
N GLY A 20 -12.83 -16.35 5.38
CA GLY A 20 -13.06 -15.86 6.75
C GLY A 20 -12.52 -14.46 7.03
N LYS A 21 -11.87 -13.82 6.05
CA LYS A 21 -11.50 -12.41 6.16
C LYS A 21 -12.61 -11.55 5.55
N PRO A 22 -13.24 -10.63 6.33
CA PRO A 22 -14.17 -9.67 5.78
C PRO A 22 -13.49 -8.82 4.71
N ALA A 23 -14.20 -8.49 3.63
CA ALA A 23 -13.68 -7.64 2.55
C ALA A 23 -13.15 -6.28 3.05
N ALA A 24 -13.74 -5.75 4.13
CA ALA A 24 -13.27 -4.54 4.80
C ALA A 24 -11.83 -4.67 5.33
N VAL A 25 -11.50 -5.80 5.98
CA VAL A 25 -10.15 -6.04 6.56
C VAL A 25 -9.09 -6.14 5.47
N VAL A 26 -9.44 -6.72 4.31
CA VAL A 26 -8.53 -6.78 3.15
C VAL A 26 -8.29 -5.38 2.59
N ARG A 27 -9.36 -4.60 2.39
CA ARG A 27 -9.28 -3.23 1.90
C ARG A 27 -8.45 -2.32 2.82
N ASP A 28 -8.63 -2.42 4.13
CA ASP A 28 -7.88 -1.63 5.10
C ASP A 28 -6.38 -1.98 5.06
N ALA A 29 -6.05 -3.26 4.89
CA ALA A 29 -4.66 -3.71 4.76
C ALA A 29 -4.00 -3.15 3.47
N ASP A 30 -4.72 -3.17 2.35
CA ASP A 30 -4.27 -2.63 1.07
C ASP A 30 -4.08 -1.10 1.16
N GLN A 31 -5.03 -0.39 1.76
CA GLN A 31 -4.90 1.05 2.01
C GLN A 31 -3.70 1.38 2.90
N ALA A 32 -3.47 0.60 3.97
CA ALA A 32 -2.31 0.80 4.83
C ALA A 32 -0.99 0.54 4.10
N ALA A 33 -0.95 -0.43 3.19
CA ALA A 33 0.22 -0.69 2.34
C ALA A 33 0.50 0.48 1.40
N GLU A 34 -0.55 1.03 0.80
CA GLU A 34 -0.45 2.19 -0.10
C GLU A 34 0.02 3.43 0.65
N VAL A 35 -0.54 3.71 1.84
CA VAL A 35 -0.08 4.83 2.68
C VAL A 35 1.40 4.70 3.03
N ARG A 36 1.89 3.48 3.33
CA ARG A 36 3.33 3.25 3.58
C ARG A 36 4.19 3.45 2.34
N ARG A 37 3.68 3.14 1.14
CA ARG A 37 4.37 3.42 -0.12
C ARG A 37 4.48 4.92 -0.34
N LEU A 38 3.35 5.62 -0.29
CA LEU A 38 3.30 7.07 -0.50
C LEU A 38 4.16 7.85 0.49
N LYS A 39 4.14 7.49 1.78
CA LYS A 39 5.01 8.12 2.80
C LYS A 39 6.50 7.94 2.53
N ARG A 40 6.91 6.87 1.84
CA ARG A 40 8.31 6.63 1.45
C ARG A 40 8.71 7.42 0.21
N GLU A 41 7.81 7.55 -0.75
CA GLU A 41 8.08 8.27 -2.00
C GLU A 41 8.05 9.80 -1.82
N LEU A 42 7.17 10.29 -0.93
CA LEU A 42 6.97 11.73 -0.68
C LEU A 42 8.27 12.52 -0.39
N PRO A 43 9.16 12.12 0.53
CA PRO A 43 10.38 12.88 0.79
C PRO A 43 11.31 12.91 -0.43
N ARG A 44 11.44 11.79 -1.16
CA ARG A 44 12.29 11.70 -2.35
C ARG A 44 11.85 12.70 -3.43
N VAL A 45 10.56 12.68 -3.78
CA VAL A 45 10.03 13.58 -4.81
C VAL A 45 10.02 15.04 -4.35
N THR A 46 9.91 15.28 -3.04
CA THR A 46 10.03 16.62 -2.46
C THR A 46 11.43 17.16 -2.63
N GLU A 47 12.45 16.35 -2.33
CA GLU A 47 13.86 16.72 -2.49
C GLU A 47 14.23 16.96 -3.95
N GLU A 48 13.84 16.07 -4.86
CA GLU A 48 14.03 16.24 -6.31
C GLU A 48 13.46 17.58 -6.80
N ARG A 49 12.21 17.88 -6.42
CA ARG A 49 11.55 19.15 -6.74
C ARG A 49 12.33 20.34 -6.18
N ASP A 50 12.81 20.25 -4.95
CA ASP A 50 13.48 21.37 -4.28
C ASP A 50 14.87 21.62 -4.86
N ILE A 51 15.58 20.58 -5.31
CA ILE A 51 16.82 20.69 -6.09
C ILE A 51 16.56 21.44 -7.40
N LEU A 52 15.54 21.03 -8.15
CA LEU A 52 15.19 21.68 -9.43
C LEU A 52 14.82 23.15 -9.24
N LYS A 53 14.08 23.49 -8.17
CA LYS A 53 13.77 24.88 -7.82
C LYS A 53 15.02 25.69 -7.53
N LYS A 54 15.97 25.14 -6.76
CA LYS A 54 17.25 25.80 -6.47
C LYS A 54 18.06 26.04 -7.74
N ALA A 55 18.14 25.03 -8.62
CA ALA A 55 18.83 25.15 -9.90
C ALA A 55 18.20 26.23 -10.79
N ALA A 56 16.88 26.22 -10.95
CA ALA A 56 16.17 27.25 -11.71
C ALA A 56 16.43 28.66 -11.18
N ALA A 57 16.42 28.84 -9.85
CA ALA A 57 16.72 30.14 -9.23
C ALA A 57 18.18 30.58 -9.42
N TYR A 58 19.12 29.64 -9.42
CA TYR A 58 20.53 29.90 -9.71
C TYR A 58 20.70 30.40 -11.15
N PHE A 59 20.19 29.65 -12.13
CA PHE A 59 20.31 30.03 -13.55
C PHE A 59 19.58 31.32 -13.90
N ALA A 60 18.45 31.61 -13.27
CA ALA A 60 17.73 32.87 -13.47
C ALA A 60 18.52 34.10 -12.96
N LYS A 61 19.40 33.93 -11.96
CA LYS A 61 20.29 35.00 -11.48
C LYS A 61 21.47 35.23 -12.41
N ASP A 62 22.04 34.15 -12.96
CA ASP A 62 23.18 34.22 -13.89
C ASP A 62 22.78 34.74 -15.29
N ALA A 63 21.50 34.68 -15.64
CA ALA A 63 20.96 35.20 -16.90
C ALA A 63 20.73 36.72 -16.92
N LYS A 64 21.13 37.43 -15.85
CA LYS A 64 20.97 38.89 -15.68
C LYS A 64 22.33 39.58 -15.64
#